data_AF-A0A929UAQ3-F1
#
_entry.id   AF-A0A929UAQ3-F1
#
_cell.length_a   1.000
_cell.length_b   1.000
_cell.length_c   1.000
_cell.angle_alpha   90.00
_cell.angle_beta   90.00
_cell.angle_gamma   90.00
#
_symmetry.space_group_name_H-M   'P 1'
#
loop_
_entity.id
_entity.type
_entity.pdbx_description
1 polymer ?
#
loop_
_entity_poly.entity_id
_entity_poly.type
_entity_poly.pdbx_seq_one_letter_code
_entity_poly.pdbx_strand_id
1 'polypeptide(L)'
;MKKAILATKIGMTQIFNEDGSLIPVTVLEAGPCVVTQIKTVENDGYSAVQVGFIDKLGRKVNRNKAGKKQVKFIHGINKPQEGHFKKAGVEGKKFVREFRFENAQEYQTGAEIKAD
;
A
#
# COMPACT_ATOMS: atom_id res chain seq x y z
N MET A 1 14.96 -13.71 -2.16
CA MET A 1 13.89 -12.73 -2.42
C MET A 1 14.05 -11.53 -1.49
N LYS A 2 14.33 -10.34 -2.02
CA LYS A 2 14.35 -9.11 -1.19
C LYS A 2 12.90 -8.71 -0.91
N LYS A 3 12.51 -8.68 0.37
CA LYS A 3 11.17 -8.24 0.81
C LYS A 3 11.25 -6.81 1.31
N ALA A 4 10.26 -5.99 0.98
CA ALA A 4 10.01 -4.72 1.65
C ALA A 4 8.51 -4.51 1.82
N ILE A 5 8.15 -3.84 2.90
CA ILE A 5 6.77 -3.50 3.25
C ILE A 5 6.69 -2.03 3.67
N LEU A 6 5.49 -1.48 3.54
CA LEU A 6 5.15 -0.19 4.12
C LEU A 6 4.61 -0.41 5.54
N ALA A 7 4.91 0.54 6.41
CA ALA A 7 4.45 0.52 7.78
C ALA A 7 4.13 1.93 8.28
N THR A 8 3.25 2.02 9.26
CA THR A 8 2.98 3.24 10.03
C THR A 8 3.85 3.24 11.27
N LYS A 9 4.61 4.31 11.50
CA LYS A 9 5.29 4.49 12.79
C LYS A 9 4.25 4.79 13.87
N ILE A 10 4.14 3.90 14.85
CA ILE A 10 3.23 4.06 15.99
C ILE A 10 3.89 4.87 17.10
N GLY A 11 5.16 4.56 17.39
CA GLY A 11 5.87 5.23 18.46
C GLY A 11 7.22 4.60 18.75
N MET A 12 7.78 4.97 19.89
CA MET A 12 9.04 4.43 20.40
C MET A 12 8.83 3.92 21.82
N THR A 13 9.53 2.84 22.16
CA THR A 13 9.55 2.26 23.51
C THR A 13 10.94 1.69 23.77
N GLN A 14 11.11 0.97 24.88
CA GLN A 14 12.35 0.29 25.24
C GLN A 14 12.07 -1.17 25.59
N ILE A 15 13.04 -2.03 25.31
CA ILE A 15 13.05 -3.44 25.70
C ILE A 15 14.29 -3.67 26.55
N PHE A 16 14.16 -4.48 27.59
CA PHE A 16 15.30 -4.93 28.40
C PHE A 16 15.73 -6.30 27.92
N ASN A 17 17.02 -6.46 27.65
CA ASN A 17 17.64 -7.75 27.37
C ASN A 17 17.82 -8.57 28.66
N GLU A 18 18.14 -9.86 28.49
CA GLU A 18 18.40 -10.79 29.60
C GLU A 18 19.59 -10.35 30.48
N ASP A 19 20.55 -9.63 29.92
CA ASP A 19 21.71 -9.06 30.63
C ASP A 19 21.40 -7.73 31.35
N GLY A 20 20.15 -7.26 31.30
CA GLY A 20 19.71 -6.00 31.89
C GLY A 20 19.98 -4.75 31.05
N SER A 21 20.56 -4.89 29.85
CA SER A 21 20.79 -3.76 28.95
C SER A 21 19.46 -3.20 28.37
N LEU A 22 19.38 -1.88 28.23
CA LEU A 22 18.22 -1.17 27.69
C LEU A 22 18.42 -0.93 26.19
N ILE A 23 17.52 -1.47 25.37
CA ILE A 23 17.48 -1.22 23.92
C ILE A 23 16.29 -0.32 23.58
N PRO A 24 16.51 0.89 23.02
CA PRO A 24 15.44 1.70 22.46
C PRO A 24 14.94 1.08 21.14
N VAL A 25 13.63 0.99 20.98
CA VAL A 25 12.98 0.39 19.81
C VAL A 25 11.89 1.28 19.25
N THR A 26 11.61 1.13 17.95
CA THR A 26 10.49 1.80 17.26
C THR A 26 9.41 0.78 16.95
N VAL A 27 8.18 1.07 17.34
CA VAL A 27 7.02 0.24 17.01
C VAL A 27 6.46 0.67 15.65
N LEU A 28 6.42 -0.28 14.71
CA LEU A 28 5.89 -0.10 13.37
C LEU A 28 4.66 -1.01 13.19
N GLU A 29 3.52 -0.44 12.82
CA GLU A 29 2.37 -1.21 12.34
C GLU A 29 2.56 -1.47 10.85
N ALA A 30 2.99 -2.69 10.53
CA ALA A 30 3.45 -3.05 9.20
C ALA A 30 2.51 -4.04 8.54
N GLY A 31 2.11 -3.74 7.30
CA GLY A 31 1.33 -4.64 6.44
C GLY A 31 -0.03 -5.11 6.99
N PRO A 32 -0.84 -5.79 6.17
CA PRO A 32 -0.49 -6.31 4.85
C PRO A 32 -0.37 -5.20 3.78
N CYS A 33 0.64 -5.34 2.92
CA CYS A 33 0.80 -4.55 1.70
C CYS A 33 0.37 -5.40 0.50
N VAL A 34 -0.31 -4.82 -0.49
CA VAL A 34 -0.77 -5.58 -1.66
C VAL A 34 -0.04 -5.14 -2.90
N VAL A 35 0.41 -6.07 -3.74
CA VAL A 35 1.05 -5.75 -5.02
C VAL A 35 0.03 -5.19 -6.00
N THR A 36 0.22 -3.95 -6.44
CA THR A 36 -0.70 -3.25 -7.35
C THR A 36 -0.22 -3.28 -8.80
N GLN A 37 1.08 -3.39 -9.04
CA GLN A 37 1.66 -3.48 -10.37
C GLN A 37 3.06 -4.07 -10.31
N ILE A 38 3.43 -4.87 -11.31
CA ILE A 38 4.81 -5.30 -11.54
C ILE A 38 5.34 -4.49 -12.73
N LYS A 39 6.47 -3.84 -12.54
CA LYS A 39 7.17 -3.07 -13.58
C LYS A 39 8.31 -3.88 -14.15
N THR A 40 8.40 -3.91 -15.47
CA THR A 40 9.42 -4.67 -16.20
C THR A 40 10.30 -3.73 -17.00
N VAL A 41 11.52 -4.17 -17.31
CA VAL A 41 12.46 -3.38 -18.12
C VAL A 41 11.88 -3.05 -19.49
N GLU A 42 11.16 -3.99 -20.10
CA GLU A 42 10.55 -3.85 -21.43
C GLU A 42 9.45 -2.78 -21.48
N ASN A 43 8.58 -2.72 -20.48
CA ASN A 43 7.43 -1.81 -20.48
C ASN A 43 7.71 -0.49 -19.77
N ASP A 44 8.51 -0.50 -18.71
CA ASP A 44 8.72 0.63 -17.80
C ASP A 44 10.17 1.16 -17.79
N GLY A 45 11.11 0.46 -18.43
CA GLY A 45 12.54 0.81 -18.44
C GLY A 45 13.31 0.43 -17.17
N TYR A 46 12.65 -0.20 -16.18
CA TYR A 46 13.28 -0.72 -14.96
C TYR A 46 12.45 -1.83 -14.31
N SER A 47 13.10 -2.63 -13.47
CA SER A 47 12.45 -3.67 -12.66
C SER A 47 12.04 -3.13 -11.30
N ALA A 48 10.74 -3.19 -10.98
CA ALA A 48 10.22 -2.79 -9.67
C ALA A 48 8.87 -3.45 -9.35
N VAL A 49 8.58 -3.58 -8.06
CA VAL A 49 7.26 -3.96 -7.56
C VAL A 49 6.57 -2.72 -6.97
N GLN A 50 5.37 -2.43 -7.45
CA GLN A 50 4.52 -1.40 -6.87
C GLN A 50 3.60 -2.05 -5.84
N VAL A 51 3.58 -1.49 -4.63
CA VAL A 51 2.76 -1.98 -3.52
C VAL A 51 1.86 -0.87 -3.00
N GLY A 52 0.67 -1.28 -2.55
CA GLY A 52 -0.31 -0.43 -1.92
C GLY A 52 -0.50 -0.77 -0.42
N PHE A 53 -0.66 0.27 0.40
CA PHE A 53 -0.82 0.18 1.85
C PHE A 53 -1.94 1.09 2.36
N ILE A 54 -2.67 0.59 3.37
CA ILE A 54 -3.88 1.18 3.98
C ILE A 54 -5.03 1.29 2.99
N ASP A 55 -6.19 0.75 3.35
CA ASP A 55 -7.38 0.84 2.52
C ASP A 55 -7.95 2.25 2.46
N LYS A 56 -8.48 2.60 1.30
CA LYS A 56 -9.06 3.91 1.03
C LYS A 56 -10.27 3.76 0.13
N LEU A 57 -11.42 4.13 0.68
CA LEU A 57 -12.68 4.10 -0.04
C LEU A 57 -12.69 5.05 -1.23
N GLY A 58 -13.39 4.64 -2.28
CA GLY A 58 -13.64 5.46 -3.47
C GLY A 58 -14.49 6.69 -3.18
N ARG A 59 -14.23 7.78 -3.92
CA ARG A 59 -15.08 8.98 -3.91
C ARG A 59 -16.46 8.62 -4.44
N LYS A 60 -17.50 8.76 -3.62
CA LYS A 60 -18.89 8.48 -4.01
C LYS A 60 -19.62 9.78 -4.30
N VAL A 61 -20.18 9.92 -5.50
CA VAL A 61 -20.95 11.09 -5.91
C VAL A 61 -22.40 10.67 -6.07
N ASN A 62 -23.26 11.12 -5.16
CA ASN A 62 -24.70 10.92 -5.22
C ASN A 62 -25.40 12.17 -5.76
N ARG A 63 -26.55 11.99 -6.41
CA ARG A 63 -27.44 13.08 -6.81
C ARG A 63 -28.77 12.91 -6.11
N ASN A 64 -29.24 13.99 -5.51
CA ASN A 64 -30.55 14.01 -4.83
C ASN A 64 -31.67 14.17 -5.88
N LYS A 65 -32.93 13.95 -5.50
CA LYS A 65 -34.10 14.17 -6.40
C LYS A 65 -34.14 15.57 -7.03
N ALA A 66 -33.62 16.59 -6.33
CA ALA A 66 -33.51 17.97 -6.81
C ALA A 66 -32.23 18.25 -7.63
N GLY A 67 -31.49 17.23 -8.09
CA GLY A 67 -30.29 17.38 -8.92
C GLY A 67 -29.02 17.86 -8.19
N LYS A 68 -29.12 18.27 -6.92
CA LYS A 68 -27.96 18.67 -6.10
C LYS A 68 -27.01 17.49 -5.89
N LYS A 69 -25.73 17.69 -6.18
CA LYS A 69 -24.67 16.69 -5.96
C LYS A 69 -24.25 16.68 -4.49
N GLN A 70 -24.21 15.50 -3.89
CA GLN A 70 -23.53 15.24 -2.62
C GLN A 70 -22.33 14.35 -2.86
N VAL A 71 -21.16 14.75 -2.37
CA VAL A 71 -19.92 13.98 -2.50
C VAL A 71 -19.57 13.42 -1.13
N LYS A 72 -19.57 12.09 -1.02
CA LYS A 72 -19.07 11.35 0.14
C LYS A 72 -17.64 10.89 -0.16
N PHE A 73 -16.78 10.87 0.86
CA PHE A 73 -15.35 10.58 0.71
C PHE A 73 -14.68 11.54 -0.29
N ILE A 74 -14.74 12.85 -0.02
CA ILE A 74 -14.19 13.88 -0.90
C ILE A 74 -12.71 13.62 -1.22
N HIS A 75 -11.93 13.16 -0.23
CA HIS A 75 -10.53 12.77 -0.39
C HIS A 75 -10.32 11.31 -0.75
N GLY A 76 -11.39 10.56 -1.10
CA GLY A 76 -11.34 9.16 -1.50
C GLY A 76 -10.65 8.95 -2.85
N ILE A 77 -10.55 7.67 -3.25
CA ILE A 77 -9.94 7.28 -4.53
C ILE A 77 -10.71 7.89 -5.71
N ASN A 78 -9.98 8.46 -6.68
CA ASN A 78 -10.55 9.04 -7.89
C ASN A 78 -10.76 7.99 -9.00
N LYS A 79 -11.49 8.34 -10.06
CA LYS A 79 -11.81 7.38 -11.14
C LYS A 79 -10.58 6.74 -11.82
N PRO A 80 -9.52 7.49 -12.19
CA PRO A 80 -8.30 6.88 -12.75
C PRO A 80 -7.65 5.86 -11.82
N GLN A 81 -7.49 6.21 -10.53
CA GLN A 81 -6.93 5.32 -9.53
C GLN A 81 -7.80 4.08 -9.33
N GLU A 82 -9.13 4.24 -9.32
CA GLU A 82 -10.06 3.11 -9.21
C GLU A 82 -9.89 2.13 -10.38
N GLY A 83 -9.70 2.62 -11.61
CA GLY A 83 -9.39 1.78 -12.76
C GLY A 83 -8.05 1.04 -12.61
N HIS A 84 -7.02 1.72 -12.09
CA HIS A 84 -5.71 1.12 -11.82
C HIS A 84 -5.79 -0.04 -10.82
N PHE A 85 -6.45 0.18 -9.67
CA PHE A 85 -6.60 -0.85 -8.65
C PHE A 85 -7.51 -2.00 -9.11
N LYS A 86 -8.58 -1.72 -9.86
CA LYS A 86 -9.43 -2.75 -10.45
C LYS A 86 -8.68 -3.66 -11.43
N LYS A 87 -7.78 -3.10 -12.25
CA LYS A 87 -6.93 -3.90 -13.16
C LYS A 87 -6.07 -4.91 -12.40
N ALA A 88 -5.62 -4.54 -11.20
CA ALA A 88 -4.86 -5.39 -10.32
C ALA A 88 -5.72 -6.33 -9.45
N GLY A 89 -7.06 -6.22 -9.51
CA GLY A 89 -7.98 -7.00 -8.68
C GLY A 89 -8.00 -6.60 -7.21
N VAL A 90 -7.53 -5.39 -6.87
CA VAL A 90 -7.36 -4.95 -5.48
C VAL A 90 -8.27 -3.77 -5.15
N GLU A 91 -8.58 -3.62 -3.86
CA GLU A 91 -9.25 -2.42 -3.37
C GLU A 91 -8.34 -1.19 -3.41
N GLY A 92 -8.96 -0.01 -3.35
CA GLY A 92 -8.24 1.25 -3.36
C GLY A 92 -7.30 1.41 -2.18
N LYS A 93 -6.03 1.75 -2.43
CA LYS A 93 -5.02 1.94 -1.38
C LYS A 93 -4.66 3.41 -1.21
N LYS A 94 -4.39 3.84 0.03
CA LYS A 94 -4.06 5.23 0.41
C LYS A 94 -2.64 5.58 0.00
N PHE A 95 -1.70 4.68 0.27
CA PHE A 95 -0.29 4.85 -0.04
C PHE A 95 0.10 3.85 -1.13
N VAL A 96 0.78 4.34 -2.15
CA VAL A 96 1.35 3.51 -3.23
C VAL A 96 2.82 3.87 -3.35
N ARG A 97 3.69 2.87 -3.29
CA ARG A 97 5.16 3.02 -3.39
C ARG A 97 5.74 1.92 -4.26
N GLU A 98 6.91 2.20 -4.79
CA GLU A 98 7.67 1.24 -5.61
C GLU A 98 8.92 0.83 -4.87
N PHE A 99 9.23 -0.45 -4.95
CA PHE A 99 10.50 -1.00 -4.52
C PHE A 99 11.22 -1.56 -5.74
N ARG A 100 12.43 -1.04 -6.00
CA ARG A 100 13.27 -1.52 -7.10
C ARG A 100 13.97 -2.79 -6.65
N PHE A 101 13.60 -3.89 -7.27
CA PHE A 101 14.15 -5.21 -7.01
C PHE A 101 14.53 -5.86 -8.32
N GLU A 102 15.69 -6.50 -8.35
CA GLU A 102 16.09 -7.32 -9.50
C GLU A 102 15.10 -8.47 -9.72
N ASN A 103 14.54 -9.02 -8.63
CA ASN A 103 13.60 -10.13 -8.63
C ASN A 103 12.12 -9.69 -8.62
N ALA A 104 11.78 -8.49 -9.10
CA ALA A 104 10.40 -7.99 -9.05
C ALA A 104 9.38 -8.90 -9.79
N GLN A 105 9.83 -9.67 -10.79
CA GLN A 105 9.02 -10.60 -11.56
C GLN A 105 8.56 -11.84 -10.76
N GLU A 106 9.16 -12.12 -9.61
CA GLU A 106 8.74 -13.22 -8.74
C GLU A 106 7.44 -12.91 -7.99
N TYR A 107 7.06 -11.63 -7.90
CA TYR A 107 5.81 -11.21 -7.30
C TYR A 107 4.63 -11.45 -8.25
N GLN A 108 3.44 -11.57 -7.67
CA GLN A 108 2.19 -11.64 -8.43
C GLN A 108 1.32 -10.43 -8.09
N THR A 109 0.68 -9.85 -9.10
CA THR A 109 -0.28 -8.77 -8.90
C THR A 109 -1.44 -9.27 -8.03
N GLY A 110 -1.83 -8.48 -7.03
CA GLY A 110 -2.84 -8.86 -6.04
C GLY A 110 -2.32 -9.67 -4.85
N ALA A 111 -1.06 -10.13 -4.88
CA ALA A 111 -0.48 -10.85 -3.75
C ALA A 111 -0.27 -9.93 -2.53
N GLU A 112 -0.46 -10.49 -1.34
CA GLU A 112 -0.17 -9.81 -0.08
C GLU A 112 1.27 -10.05 0.37
N ILE A 113 1.92 -8.98 0.83
CA ILE A 113 3.22 -9.00 1.49
C ILE A 113 2.96 -8.65 2.96
N LYS A 114 3.18 -9.64 3.82
CA LYS A 114 3.00 -9.53 5.26
C LYS A 114 4.36 -9.34 5.96
N ALA A 115 4.31 -9.12 7.27
CA ALA A 115 5.50 -8.92 8.08
C ALA A 115 6.25 -10.22 8.39
N ASP A 116 5.62 -11.39 8.21
CA ASP A 116 6.18 -12.73 8.37
C ASP A 116 6.99 -13.26 7.16
#